data_AF-A0AAD4EHS6-F1
#
_entry.id   AF-A0AAD4EHS6-F1
#
_cell.length_a   1.000
_cell.length_b   1.000
_cell.length_c   1.000
_cell.angle_alpha   90.00
_cell.angle_beta   90.00
_cell.angle_gamma   90.00
#
_symmetry.space_group_name_H-M   'P 1'
#
loop_
_entity.id
_entity.type
_entity.pdbx_description
1 polymer ?
#
loop_
_entity_poly.entity_id
_entity_poly.type
_entity_poly.pdbx_seq_one_letter_code
_entity_poly.pdbx_strand_id
1 'polypeptide(L)'
;WARLWLPNGQTARSSWREKLKLLEKTRMSRNIKALYYTQLAVNVTGQNADDSEEDVDDNDNEWHFKNVAVVQMYSVPNKDLLKLSSQTLVSCTLLDDILAIDVKDIVSVIAMVPHMPTLPSGVMESQFFMMERPCLEISNLGVPYSGFDIGGGNEPEDDDNDDGADLE
;
A
#
# COMPACT_ATOMS: atom_id res chain seq x y z
N TRP A 1 -14.00 -5.87 -2.25
CA TRP A 1 -12.55 -5.74 -2.51
C TRP A 1 -11.82 -5.27 -1.27
N ALA A 2 -11.09 -6.16 -0.59
CA ALA A 2 -10.41 -5.89 0.68
C ALA A 2 -8.88 -6.01 0.59
N ARG A 3 -8.42 -6.80 -0.38
CA ARG A 3 -7.04 -7.24 -0.58
C ARG A 3 -6.72 -7.08 -2.06
N LEU A 4 -5.53 -6.59 -2.37
CA LEU A 4 -4.96 -6.49 -3.71
C LEU A 4 -3.60 -7.19 -3.69
N TRP A 5 -3.42 -8.19 -4.54
CA TRP A 5 -2.15 -8.89 -4.69
C TRP A 5 -1.27 -8.13 -5.68
N LEU A 6 -0.03 -7.85 -5.29
CA LEU A 6 0.93 -7.13 -6.10
C LEU A 6 1.91 -8.12 -6.77
N PRO A 7 2.45 -7.80 -7.98
CA PRO A 7 3.41 -8.66 -8.66
C PRO A 7 4.66 -9.00 -7.84
N ASN A 8 4.99 -8.19 -6.84
CA ASN A 8 6.12 -8.39 -5.95
C ASN A 8 5.83 -9.35 -4.78
N GLY A 9 4.67 -10.03 -4.79
CA GLY A 9 4.23 -10.99 -3.76
C GLY A 9 3.58 -10.35 -2.53
N GLN A 10 3.58 -9.03 -2.40
CA GLN A 10 2.91 -8.35 -1.30
C GLN A 10 1.39 -8.35 -1.49
N THR A 11 0.65 -8.28 -0.38
CA THR A 11 -0.80 -8.08 -0.39
C THR A 11 -1.12 -6.73 0.23
N ALA A 12 -1.59 -5.78 -0.58
CA ALA A 12 -2.12 -4.51 -0.11
C ALA A 12 -3.55 -4.68 0.43
N ARG A 13 -3.94 -3.88 1.42
CA ARG A 13 -5.29 -3.91 2.01
C ARG A 13 -5.93 -2.54 2.02
N SER A 14 -7.24 -2.51 1.79
CA SER A 14 -8.01 -1.27 1.85
C SER A 14 -8.16 -0.78 3.29
N SER A 15 -8.12 0.54 3.52
CA SER A 15 -8.40 1.14 4.83
C SER A 15 -9.77 0.72 5.38
N TRP A 16 -10.79 0.64 4.52
CA TRP A 16 -12.15 0.24 4.90
C TRP A 16 -12.17 -1.09 5.68
N ARG A 17 -11.48 -2.12 5.17
CA ARG A 17 -11.49 -3.45 5.79
C ARG A 17 -10.56 -3.57 7.00
N GLU A 18 -9.49 -2.78 7.04
CA GLU A 18 -8.62 -2.71 8.22
C GLU A 18 -9.30 -2.00 9.40
N LYS A 19 -10.02 -0.91 9.14
CA LYS A 19 -10.71 -0.11 10.18
C LYS A 19 -11.84 -0.86 10.89
N LEU A 20 -12.34 -1.95 10.31
CA LEU A 20 -13.35 -2.81 10.92
C LEU A 20 -12.77 -3.80 11.94
N LYS A 21 -11.44 -3.89 12.05
CA LYS A 21 -10.75 -4.78 12.99
C LYS A 21 -10.13 -3.97 14.12
N LEU A 22 -10.04 -4.58 15.30
CA LEU A 22 -9.24 -4.03 16.40
C LEU A 22 -7.78 -3.91 15.97
N LEU A 23 -7.08 -2.88 16.45
CA LEU A 23 -5.69 -2.61 16.10
C LEU A 23 -4.79 -3.82 16.33
N GLU A 24 -4.98 -4.54 17.44
CA GLU A 24 -4.24 -5.76 17.80
C GLU A 24 -4.45 -6.92 16.82
N LYS A 25 -5.58 -6.94 16.11
CA LYS A 25 -5.94 -7.98 15.12
C LYS A 25 -5.72 -7.51 13.67
N THR A 26 -5.15 -6.32 13.48
CA THR A 26 -5.02 -5.67 12.18
C THR A 26 -3.58 -5.71 11.67
N ARG A 27 -3.32 -6.53 10.66
CA ARG A 27 -2.11 -6.41 9.85
C ARG A 27 -2.25 -5.20 8.92
N MET A 28 -1.66 -4.07 9.31
CA MET A 28 -1.65 -2.84 8.51
C MET A 28 -0.78 -3.02 7.25
N SER A 29 -1.40 -2.99 6.09
CA SER A 29 -0.78 -3.15 4.77
C SER A 29 -1.44 -2.24 3.72
N ARG A 30 -1.88 -1.06 4.18
CA ARG A 30 -2.64 -0.09 3.40
C ARG A 30 -1.83 1.03 2.76
N ASN A 31 -0.61 1.28 3.23
CA ASN A 31 0.24 2.31 2.63
C ASN A 31 0.99 1.71 1.44
N ILE A 32 1.05 2.44 0.34
CA ILE A 32 1.62 1.96 -0.92
C ILE A 32 2.59 2.98 -1.51
N LYS A 33 3.54 2.49 -2.30
CA LYS A 33 4.35 3.26 -3.23
C LYS A 33 3.75 3.06 -4.62
N ALA A 34 3.45 4.15 -5.31
CA ALA A 34 2.94 4.12 -6.68
C ALA A 34 3.90 4.85 -7.64
N LEU A 35 3.83 4.53 -8.92
CA LEU A 35 4.50 5.29 -9.98
C LEU A 35 3.78 6.64 -10.19
N TYR A 36 3.98 7.56 -9.25
CA TYR A 36 3.36 8.90 -9.25
C TYR A 36 4.33 9.98 -9.74
N TYR A 37 4.97 9.77 -10.89
CA TYR A 37 5.82 10.80 -11.53
C TYR A 37 5.22 11.42 -12.79
N THR A 38 4.06 10.96 -13.24
CA THR A 38 3.23 11.71 -14.19
C THR A 38 2.01 12.18 -13.45
N GLN A 39 1.95 13.49 -13.20
CA GLN A 39 0.68 14.18 -13.00
C GLN A 39 -0.32 13.58 -14.00
N LEU A 40 -1.40 12.97 -13.52
CA LEU A 40 -2.62 12.93 -14.31
C LEU A 40 -3.12 14.37 -14.38
N ALA A 41 -2.47 15.18 -15.21
CA ALA A 41 -3.21 16.10 -16.03
C ALA A 41 -4.08 15.19 -16.91
N VAL A 42 -5.26 14.82 -16.41
CA VAL A 42 -6.35 14.45 -17.31
C VAL A 42 -6.58 15.70 -18.14
N ASN A 43 -5.94 15.78 -19.29
CA ASN A 43 -6.28 16.80 -20.26
C ASN A 43 -7.69 16.43 -20.75
N VAL A 44 -8.70 17.03 -20.12
CA VAL A 44 -10.02 17.12 -20.70
C VAL A 44 -9.90 18.08 -21.87
N THR A 45 -9.45 17.58 -23.00
CA THR A 45 -9.76 18.13 -24.32
C THR A 45 -9.42 17.05 -25.32
N GLY A 46 -10.46 16.48 -25.95
CA GLY A 46 -10.28 15.77 -27.21
C GLY A 46 -9.56 16.68 -28.19
N GLN A 47 -8.40 16.26 -28.66
CA GLN A 47 -7.71 16.74 -29.84
C GLN A 47 -6.46 15.89 -30.03
N ASN A 48 -6.62 14.80 -30.75
CA ASN A 48 -5.72 14.41 -31.82
C ASN A 48 -6.64 14.03 -32.98
N ALA A 49 -7.19 15.05 -33.65
CA ALA A 49 -7.53 14.94 -35.05
C ALA A 49 -6.18 15.06 -35.79
N ASP A 50 -5.64 13.92 -36.21
CA ASP A 50 -4.66 13.85 -37.28
C ASP A 50 -5.19 12.84 -38.28
N ASP A 51 -5.15 13.25 -39.54
CA ASP A 51 -5.98 12.78 -40.62
C ASP A 51 -5.58 11.37 -41.09
N SER A 52 -6.48 10.40 -40.90
CA SER A 52 -6.55 9.21 -41.74
C SER A 52 -8.01 8.87 -41.99
N GLU A 53 -8.47 9.13 -43.22
CA GLU A 53 -9.74 8.62 -43.74
C GLU A 53 -9.63 7.09 -43.89
N GLU A 54 -9.81 6.37 -42.80
CA GLU A 54 -10.14 4.95 -42.82
C GLU A 54 -11.35 4.74 -41.93
N ASP A 55 -12.41 4.22 -42.55
CA ASP A 55 -13.74 3.90 -42.03
C ASP A 55 -13.84 3.86 -40.49
N VAL A 56 -14.31 4.97 -39.91
CA VAL A 56 -14.64 5.06 -38.48
C VAL A 56 -15.87 4.19 -38.25
N ASP A 57 -15.65 2.98 -37.75
CA ASP A 57 -16.70 2.18 -37.12
C ASP A 57 -17.16 2.96 -35.88
N ASP A 58 -18.43 3.39 -35.87
CA ASP A 58 -19.10 4.18 -34.84
C ASP A 58 -19.26 3.43 -33.49
N ASN A 59 -18.31 2.57 -33.13
CA ASN A 59 -18.34 1.69 -31.97
C ASN A 59 -17.31 2.04 -30.87
N ASP A 60 -16.54 3.12 -31.04
CA ASP A 60 -15.49 3.55 -30.11
C ASP A 60 -16.01 4.30 -28.86
N ASN A 61 -17.29 4.13 -28.53
CA ASN A 61 -17.91 4.62 -27.29
C ASN A 61 -18.08 3.50 -26.26
N GLU A 62 -17.16 2.53 -26.24
CA GLU A 62 -17.18 1.42 -25.30
C GLU A 62 -16.69 1.87 -23.90
N TRP A 63 -17.64 2.06 -22.99
CA TRP A 63 -17.35 2.28 -21.57
C TRP A 63 -16.59 1.07 -21.00
N HIS A 64 -15.32 1.25 -20.68
CA HIS A 64 -14.53 0.20 -20.05
C HIS A 64 -14.49 0.36 -18.52
N PHE A 65 -14.65 -0.75 -17.81
CA PHE A 65 -14.44 -0.78 -16.36
C PHE A 65 -12.95 -0.74 -16.05
N LYS A 66 -12.55 0.16 -15.14
CA LYS A 66 -11.18 0.27 -14.65
C LYS A 66 -11.11 -0.01 -13.15
N ASN A 67 -10.14 -0.83 -12.75
CA ASN A 67 -9.86 -1.07 -11.34
C ASN A 67 -9.03 0.10 -10.80
N VAL A 68 -9.59 0.82 -9.83
CA VAL A 68 -8.95 2.00 -9.24
C VAL A 68 -8.77 1.85 -7.74
N ALA A 69 -7.72 2.49 -7.21
CA ALA A 69 -7.52 2.68 -5.79
C ALA A 69 -7.68 4.16 -5.44
N VAL A 70 -8.45 4.45 -4.40
CA VAL A 70 -8.54 5.79 -3.81
C VAL A 70 -7.50 5.88 -2.71
N VAL A 71 -6.56 6.82 -2.85
CA VAL A 71 -5.40 6.98 -1.97
C VAL A 71 -5.38 8.38 -1.38
N GLN A 72 -4.93 8.49 -0.13
CA GLN A 72 -4.58 9.76 0.51
C GLN A 72 -3.07 9.94 0.42
N MET A 73 -2.63 11.12 -0.01
CA MET A 73 -1.24 11.37 -0.34
C MET A 73 -0.40 11.77 0.88
N TYR A 74 0.89 11.45 0.81
CA TYR A 74 1.91 12.05 1.68
C TYR A 74 2.65 13.13 0.91
N SER A 75 3.19 14.11 1.63
CA SER A 75 4.03 15.16 1.06
C SER A 75 5.29 14.58 0.42
N VAL A 76 5.97 15.41 -0.38
CA VAL A 76 7.38 15.14 -0.70
C VAL A 76 8.21 15.06 0.59
N PRO A 77 9.31 14.30 0.61
CA PRO A 77 10.13 14.15 1.80
C PRO A 77 10.69 15.49 2.28
N ASN A 78 10.73 15.69 3.61
CA ASN A 78 11.34 16.86 4.22
C ASN A 78 12.84 16.89 3.87
N LYS A 79 13.24 17.90 3.09
CA LYS A 79 14.59 18.01 2.53
C LYS A 79 15.67 18.11 3.60
N ASP A 80 15.37 18.76 4.73
CA ASP A 80 16.33 18.94 5.81
C ASP A 80 16.56 17.65 6.57
N LEU A 81 15.50 16.93 6.93
CA LEU A 81 15.60 15.63 7.58
C LEU A 81 16.29 14.60 6.67
N LEU A 82 15.99 14.63 5.37
CA LEU A 82 16.63 13.77 4.39
C LEU A 82 18.13 14.11 4.25
N LYS A 83 18.49 15.39 4.26
CA LYS A 83 19.90 15.82 4.21
C LYS A 83 20.66 15.47 5.49
N LEU A 84 20.08 15.72 6.66
CA LEU A 84 20.70 15.44 7.96
C LEU A 84 20.90 13.94 8.19
N SER A 85 20.00 13.11 7.67
CA SER A 85 20.09 11.65 7.74
C SER A 85 20.93 11.02 6.62
N SER A 86 21.66 11.83 5.84
CA SER A 86 22.45 11.34 4.70
C SER A 86 21.62 10.49 3.73
N GLN A 87 20.43 10.98 3.36
CA GLN A 87 19.47 10.33 2.44
C GLN A 87 18.84 9.04 2.97
N THR A 88 18.87 8.81 4.28
CA THR A 88 18.32 7.58 4.89
C THR A 88 16.88 7.74 5.37
N LEU A 89 16.53 8.91 5.91
CA LEU A 89 15.22 9.16 6.51
C LEU A 89 14.30 9.90 5.54
N VAL A 90 13.41 9.14 4.90
CA VAL A 90 12.30 9.69 4.11
C VAL A 90 11.14 10.01 5.04
N SER A 91 11.05 11.28 5.46
CA SER A 91 10.00 11.76 6.38
C SER A 91 9.02 12.69 5.65
N CYS A 92 7.73 12.42 5.78
CA CYS A 92 6.65 13.12 5.08
C CYS A 92 5.52 13.50 6.05
N THR A 93 4.70 14.48 5.67
CA THR A 93 3.41 14.75 6.32
C THR A 93 2.28 14.09 5.54
N LEU A 94 1.18 13.76 6.23
CA LEU A 94 -0.04 13.31 5.56
C LEU A 94 -0.77 14.52 5.01
N LEU A 95 -1.18 14.47 3.75
CA LEU A 95 -1.96 15.53 3.09
C LEU A 95 -3.44 15.17 3.08
N ASP A 96 -4.30 16.18 2.98
CA ASP A 96 -5.73 15.99 2.73
C ASP A 96 -6.05 15.81 1.23
N ASP A 97 -5.01 15.58 0.42
CA ASP A 97 -5.10 15.32 -1.01
C ASP A 97 -5.47 13.86 -1.28
N ILE A 98 -6.64 13.65 -1.88
CA ILE A 98 -7.16 12.33 -2.24
C ILE A 98 -7.10 12.17 -3.76
N LEU A 99 -6.55 11.06 -4.22
CA LEU A 99 -6.41 10.74 -5.65
C LEU A 99 -6.96 9.36 -5.98
N ALA A 100 -7.48 9.21 -7.20
CA ALA A 100 -7.77 7.91 -7.79
C ALA A 100 -6.62 7.51 -8.72
N ILE A 101 -6.03 6.35 -8.48
CA ILE A 101 -4.95 5.77 -9.30
C ILE A 101 -5.39 4.43 -9.89
N ASP A 102 -4.80 4.01 -11.01
CA ASP A 102 -4.95 2.62 -11.46
C ASP A 102 -4.28 1.70 -10.43
N VAL A 103 -4.93 0.59 -10.09
CA VAL A 103 -4.32 -0.41 -9.21
C VAL A 103 -3.00 -0.97 -9.77
N LYS A 104 -2.81 -0.92 -11.10
CA LYS A 104 -1.57 -1.32 -11.78
C LYS A 104 -0.40 -0.37 -11.53
N ASP A 105 -0.66 0.86 -11.11
CA ASP A 105 0.38 1.84 -10.78
C ASP A 105 0.99 1.60 -9.39
N ILE A 106 0.39 0.71 -8.60
CA ILE A 106 0.87 0.33 -7.27
C ILE A 106 2.08 -0.60 -7.40
N VAL A 107 3.23 -0.10 -6.97
CA VAL A 107 4.53 -0.80 -7.05
C VAL A 107 4.75 -1.72 -5.86
N SER A 108 4.45 -1.23 -4.65
CA SER A 108 4.72 -1.97 -3.42
C SER A 108 3.88 -1.47 -2.25
N VAL A 109 3.70 -2.34 -1.26
CA VAL A 109 3.24 -1.97 0.09
C VAL A 109 4.45 -1.48 0.88
N ILE A 110 4.25 -0.36 1.58
CA ILE A 110 5.26 0.29 2.42
C ILE A 110 4.68 0.51 3.82
N ALA A 111 5.55 0.77 4.79
CA ALA A 111 5.11 1.26 6.09
C ALA A 111 5.35 2.76 6.14
N MET A 112 4.36 3.46 6.69
CA MET A 112 4.45 4.87 7.03
C MET A 112 4.30 4.94 8.54
N VAL A 113 5.44 5.05 9.24
CA VAL A 113 5.51 4.93 10.69
C VAL A 113 5.42 6.33 11.29
N PRO A 114 4.43 6.62 12.15
CA PRO A 114 4.31 7.92 12.81
C PRO A 114 5.54 8.21 13.69
N HIS A 115 6.05 9.42 13.63
CA HIS A 115 7.11 9.92 14.52
C HIS A 115 6.98 11.44 14.75
N MET A 116 7.79 11.98 15.68
CA MET A 116 7.79 13.41 16.01
C MET A 116 9.22 13.99 16.03
N PRO A 117 9.86 14.17 14.86
CA PRO A 117 11.21 14.70 14.79
C PRO A 117 11.25 16.18 15.20
N THR A 118 12.35 16.58 15.82
CA THR A 118 12.70 18.00 16.00
C THR A 118 13.36 18.49 14.71
N LEU A 119 12.72 19.45 14.05
CA LEU A 119 13.25 20.08 12.84
C LEU A 119 14.46 20.97 13.15
N PRO A 120 15.25 21.35 12.14
CA PRO A 120 16.33 22.33 12.31
C PRO A 120 15.86 23.68 12.89
N SER A 121 14.58 24.01 12.70
CA SER A 121 13.92 25.19 13.31
C SER A 121 13.73 25.07 14.83
N GLY A 122 13.96 23.89 15.42
CA GLY A 122 13.69 23.59 16.82
C GLY A 122 12.23 23.18 17.10
N VAL A 123 11.36 23.20 16.09
CA VAL A 123 9.95 22.81 16.22
C VAL A 123 9.81 21.30 16.08
N MET A 124 9.03 20.69 16.96
CA MET A 124 8.60 19.30 16.81
C MET A 124 7.34 19.24 15.94
N GLU A 125 7.34 18.36 14.94
CA GLU A 125 6.20 18.17 14.05
C GLU A 125 5.81 16.70 13.97
N SER A 126 4.51 16.42 13.89
CA SER A 126 4.01 15.07 13.61
C SER A 126 4.26 14.73 12.14
N GLN A 127 5.08 13.71 11.90
CA GLN A 127 5.43 13.24 10.55
C GLN A 127 5.32 11.71 10.48
N PHE A 128 5.53 11.16 9.30
CA PHE A 128 5.60 9.73 9.06
C PHE A 128 6.88 9.44 8.30
N PHE A 129 7.66 8.45 8.74
CA PHE A 129 8.80 7.98 7.96
C PHE A 129 8.45 6.71 7.17
N MET A 130 9.01 6.62 5.96
CA MET A 130 8.81 5.51 5.06
C MET A 130 9.76 4.36 5.39
N MET A 131 9.23 3.13 5.39
CA MET A 131 10.01 1.90 5.40
C MET A 131 9.54 0.99 4.26
N GLU A 132 10.49 0.51 3.44
CA GLU A 132 10.19 -0.43 2.37
C GLU A 132 9.99 -1.85 2.92
N ARG A 133 9.10 -2.62 2.27
CA ARG A 133 8.83 -4.04 2.57
C ARG A 133 8.58 -4.32 4.06
N PRO A 134 7.69 -3.59 4.74
CA PRO A 134 7.32 -3.97 6.10
C PRO A 134 6.70 -5.36 6.08
N CYS A 135 7.11 -6.20 7.02
CA CYS A 135 6.54 -7.55 7.19
C CYS A 135 6.65 -8.44 5.94
N LEU A 136 7.76 -8.35 5.17
CA LEU A 136 8.18 -9.48 4.34
C LEU A 136 8.32 -10.68 5.29
N GLU A 137 7.59 -11.75 4.99
CA GLU A 137 7.57 -12.94 5.83
C GLU A 137 9.02 -13.42 6.02
N ILE A 138 9.49 -13.44 7.27
CA ILE A 138 10.80 -14.01 7.63
C ILE A 138 10.60 -15.52 7.59
N SER A 139 10.37 -16.08 6.41
CA SER A 139 10.38 -17.52 6.21
C SER A 139 11.85 -17.96 6.28
N ASN A 140 12.27 -18.43 7.44
CA ASN A 140 13.50 -19.20 7.69
C ASN A 140 14.84 -18.56 7.25
N LEU A 141 15.14 -17.34 7.71
CA LEU A 141 16.52 -16.84 7.72
C LEU A 141 17.36 -17.38 8.90
N GLY A 142 16.75 -18.17 9.78
CA GLY A 142 17.49 -18.99 10.73
C GLY A 142 18.02 -20.23 10.02
N VAL A 143 19.35 -20.37 9.92
CA VAL A 143 19.95 -21.69 9.71
C VAL A 143 19.47 -22.56 10.89
N PRO A 144 18.78 -23.68 10.66
CA PRO A 144 18.44 -24.57 11.76
C PRO A 144 19.76 -25.03 12.39
N TYR A 145 19.99 -24.67 13.65
CA TYR A 145 21.03 -25.30 14.44
C TYR A 145 20.62 -26.77 14.61
N SER A 146 21.18 -27.64 13.78
CA SER A 146 21.13 -29.09 13.99
C SER A 146 22.00 -29.40 15.22
N GLY A 147 21.43 -29.20 16.40
CA GLY A 147 22.21 -29.18 17.63
C GLY A 147 21.57 -29.86 18.83
N PHE A 148 20.25 -29.81 19.00
CA PHE A 148 19.58 -30.53 20.08
C PHE A 148 18.15 -30.89 19.68
N ASP A 149 17.92 -32.19 19.45
CA ASP A 149 16.60 -32.79 19.55
C ASP A 149 16.08 -32.58 20.98
N ILE A 150 15.07 -31.72 21.14
CA ILE A 150 14.17 -31.80 22.28
C ILE A 150 12.80 -32.15 21.72
N GLY A 151 12.48 -33.43 21.87
CA GLY A 151 11.26 -34.01 21.35
C GLY A 151 9.99 -33.43 21.97
N GLY A 152 8.92 -33.51 21.16
CA GLY A 152 7.59 -33.89 21.60
C GLY A 152 6.82 -32.89 22.45
N GLY A 153 5.93 -32.14 21.81
CA GLY A 153 4.83 -31.45 22.48
C GLY A 153 3.81 -30.97 21.45
N ASN A 154 2.71 -31.70 21.34
CA ASN A 154 1.58 -31.47 20.42
C ASN A 154 1.09 -30.01 20.44
N GLU A 155 1.00 -29.38 19.27
CA GLU A 155 0.12 -28.22 19.06
C GLU A 155 -1.29 -28.74 18.75
N PRO A 156 -2.35 -28.23 19.41
CA PRO A 156 -3.72 -28.59 19.07
C PRO A 156 -4.10 -27.98 17.71
N GLU A 157 -4.73 -28.80 16.88
CA GLU A 157 -5.34 -28.41 15.61
C GLU A 157 -6.51 -27.44 15.89
N ASP A 158 -6.40 -26.21 15.37
CA ASP A 158 -7.51 -25.26 15.31
C ASP A 158 -8.53 -25.76 14.25
N ASP A 159 -9.53 -26.49 14.72
CA ASP A 159 -10.65 -27.02 13.95
C ASP A 159 -11.68 -25.89 13.69
N ASP A 160 -11.60 -25.25 12.52
CA ASP A 160 -12.62 -24.32 12.01
C ASP A 160 -13.87 -25.13 11.55
N ASN A 161 -14.73 -25.53 12.50
CA ASN A 161 -16.09 -26.00 12.20
C ASN A 161 -17.12 -24.90 12.56
N ASP A 162 -17.51 -24.14 11.54
CA ASP A 162 -18.68 -23.25 11.54
C ASP A 162 -19.90 -24.03 11.02
N ASP A 163 -20.49 -24.85 11.88
CA ASP A 163 -21.82 -25.43 11.67
C ASP A 163 -22.82 -24.75 12.62
N GLY A 164 -23.22 -23.52 12.25
CA GLY A 164 -24.36 -22.84 12.84
C GLY A 164 -25.67 -23.37 12.28
N ALA A 165 -26.16 -24.47 12.87
CA ALA A 165 -27.50 -24.99 12.64
C ALA A 165 -28.58 -24.08 13.27
N ASP A 166 -29.63 -23.82 12.48
CA ASP A 166 -30.93 -23.28 12.90
C ASP A 166 -31.48 -24.01 14.12
N LEU A 167 -32.03 -23.27 15.09
CA LEU A 167 -33.10 -23.76 15.96
C LEU A 167 -34.14 -22.66 16.24
N GLU A 168 -35.38 -23.13 16.12
CA GLU A 168 -36.73 -22.54 16.23
C GLU A 168 -36.98 -21.48 17.33
#